data_AF-A0A2V9YHP8-F1
#
_entry.id   AF-A0A2V9YHP8-F1
#
_cell.length_a   1.000
_cell.length_b   1.000
_cell.length_c   1.000
_cell.angle_alpha   90.00
_cell.angle_beta   90.00
_cell.angle_gamma   90.00
#
_symmetry.space_group_name_H-M   'P 1'
#
loop_
_entity.id
_entity.type
_entity.pdbx_description
1 polymer ?
#
loop_
_entity_poly.entity_id
_entity_poly.type
_entity_poly.pdbx_seq_one_letter_code
_entity_poly.pdbx_strand_id
1 'polypeptide(L)'
;MTEPVKSAFVTLGGVPLRFELEWPFHKSTSGADFHVIHGRAWLLEDSAAGLHADFAANFSQTIVEALPSLAPEHAESVIINGMRMAVDAGRVEFLKSGKRLPVEVSSRYLNFKTKQIRFLTANDQQITDFLKKKLYWLSWRAEQSPAPILMADSCDAQYLGASAEQLMEAAHQLESAGLCAIAGDSARATAAIAAEGDAFHADLRQTLERAVAHFNRALTG
;
A
#
# COMPACT_ATOMS: atom_id res chain seq x y z
N MET A 1 22.14 -16.31 2.14
CA MET A 1 20.99 -16.14 1.23
C MET A 1 19.93 -15.38 2.01
N THR A 2 19.87 -14.08 1.83
CA THR A 2 18.82 -13.22 2.39
C THR A 2 17.52 -13.55 1.67
N GLU A 3 16.55 -14.11 2.38
CA GLU A 3 15.15 -14.15 1.96
C GLU A 3 14.77 -12.77 1.38
N PRO A 4 14.08 -12.70 0.24
CA PRO A 4 13.56 -11.43 -0.24
C PRO A 4 12.68 -10.86 0.87
N VAL A 5 12.98 -9.64 1.30
CA VAL A 5 12.16 -8.91 2.28
C VAL A 5 10.71 -9.03 1.81
N LYS A 6 9.86 -9.72 2.58
CA LYS A 6 8.43 -9.76 2.30
C LYS A 6 7.96 -8.31 2.17
N SER A 7 7.57 -7.91 0.96
CA SER A 7 7.37 -6.51 0.60
C SER A 7 6.30 -5.90 1.51
N ALA A 8 6.74 -5.09 2.46
CA ALA A 8 5.87 -4.28 3.29
C ALA A 8 5.65 -2.93 2.59
N PHE A 9 4.46 -2.38 2.73
CA PHE A 9 4.06 -1.12 2.11
C PHE A 9 3.37 -0.24 3.14
N VAL A 10 3.20 1.03 2.81
CA VAL A 10 2.39 1.95 3.60
C VAL A 10 1.29 2.54 2.71
N THR A 11 0.13 2.84 3.29
CA THR A 11 -0.92 3.64 2.63
C THR A 11 -0.63 5.14 2.74
N LEU A 12 -1.38 5.99 2.03
CA LEU A 12 -1.22 7.44 2.14
C LEU A 12 -1.61 7.92 3.56
N GLY A 13 -2.62 7.27 4.15
CA GLY A 13 -3.04 7.44 5.53
C GLY A 13 -2.05 6.90 6.58
N GLY A 14 -0.91 6.32 6.17
CA GLY A 14 0.12 5.87 7.10
C GLY A 14 -0.12 4.49 7.70
N VAL A 15 -0.96 3.64 7.09
CA VAL A 15 -1.20 2.28 7.56
C VAL A 15 -0.14 1.33 7.00
N PRO A 16 0.70 0.68 7.82
CA PRO A 16 1.73 -0.25 7.33
C PRO A 16 1.17 -1.66 7.14
N LEU A 17 1.40 -2.24 5.96
CA LEU A 17 0.79 -3.48 5.52
C LEU A 17 1.82 -4.45 4.94
N ARG A 18 1.62 -5.74 5.17
CA ARG A 18 2.33 -6.83 4.47
C ARG A 18 1.33 -7.73 3.77
N PHE A 19 1.64 -8.14 2.54
CA PHE A 19 0.72 -8.89 1.69
C PHE A 19 1.16 -10.35 1.50
N GLU A 20 0.16 -11.22 1.42
CA GLU A 20 0.28 -12.61 0.96
C GLU A 20 -0.79 -12.82 -0.12
N LEU A 21 -0.40 -13.28 -1.30
CA LEU A 21 -1.29 -13.44 -2.46
C LEU A 21 -1.37 -14.91 -2.88
N GLU A 22 -2.59 -15.39 -3.13
CA GLU A 22 -2.88 -16.75 -3.57
C GLU A 22 -2.93 -16.81 -5.10
N TRP A 23 -1.75 -16.82 -5.74
CA TRP A 23 -1.63 -17.00 -7.19
C TRP A 23 -2.06 -18.41 -7.65
N PRO A 24 -2.57 -18.58 -8.88
CA PRO A 24 -2.85 -17.55 -9.90
C PRO A 24 -4.27 -16.96 -9.80
N PHE A 25 -4.55 -15.96 -10.64
CA PHE A 25 -5.92 -15.50 -10.87
C PHE A 25 -6.82 -16.62 -11.39
N HIS A 26 -8.10 -16.60 -10.98
CA HIS A 26 -9.15 -17.46 -11.52
C HIS A 26 -10.32 -16.62 -12.04
N LYS A 27 -11.04 -17.12 -13.05
CA LYS A 27 -12.25 -16.47 -13.52
C LYS A 27 -13.36 -16.62 -12.50
N SER A 28 -14.18 -15.58 -12.34
CA SER A 28 -15.39 -15.66 -11.53
C SER A 28 -16.35 -16.70 -12.09
N THR A 29 -16.95 -17.51 -11.21
CA THR A 29 -17.96 -18.52 -11.57
C THR A 29 -19.39 -17.98 -11.49
N SER A 30 -19.59 -16.75 -11.01
CA SER A 30 -20.92 -16.14 -10.76
C SER A 30 -21.51 -15.39 -11.96
N GLY A 31 -20.97 -15.60 -13.17
CA GLY A 31 -21.45 -14.96 -14.42
C GLY A 31 -21.00 -13.51 -14.61
N ALA A 32 -20.18 -12.97 -13.71
CA ALA A 32 -19.53 -11.67 -13.87
C ALA A 32 -18.16 -11.83 -14.56
N ASP A 33 -17.82 -10.94 -15.50
CA ASP A 33 -16.57 -10.96 -16.26
C ASP A 33 -15.38 -10.39 -15.46
N PHE A 34 -15.12 -10.97 -14.29
CA PHE A 34 -13.98 -10.63 -13.43
C PHE A 34 -12.96 -11.76 -13.36
N HIS A 35 -11.69 -11.37 -13.25
CA HIS A 35 -10.64 -12.26 -12.76
C HIS A 35 -10.39 -11.95 -11.29
N VAL A 36 -10.34 -12.98 -10.48
CA VAL A 36 -10.26 -12.89 -9.02
C VAL A 36 -8.95 -13.50 -8.55
N ILE A 37 -8.32 -12.83 -7.59
CA ILE A 37 -7.23 -13.38 -6.80
C ILE A 37 -7.53 -13.14 -5.32
N HIS A 38 -7.20 -14.12 -4.48
CA HIS A 38 -7.35 -13.96 -3.04
C HIS A 38 -6.03 -13.53 -2.42
N GLY A 39 -6.13 -12.85 -1.29
CA GLY A 39 -4.94 -12.51 -0.53
C GLY A 39 -5.28 -12.14 0.90
N ARG A 40 -4.22 -11.87 1.65
CA ARG A 40 -4.26 -11.39 3.02
C ARG A 40 -3.38 -10.17 3.16
N ALA A 41 -3.90 -9.13 3.79
CA ALA A 41 -3.14 -7.95 4.21
C ALA A 41 -3.00 -7.96 5.73
N TRP A 42 -1.77 -8.06 6.22
CA TRP A 42 -1.43 -8.01 7.64
C TRP A 42 -1.13 -6.57 8.06
N LEU A 43 -1.73 -6.12 9.16
CA LEU A 43 -1.41 -4.82 9.77
C LEU A 43 -0.12 -4.94 10.58
N LEU A 44 0.85 -4.05 10.34
CA LEU A 44 2.18 -4.12 10.93
C LEU A 44 2.42 -3.19 12.13
N GLU A 45 1.42 -2.41 12.55
CA GLU A 45 1.57 -1.51 13.72
C GLU A 45 2.00 -2.28 14.98
N ASP A 46 1.30 -3.40 15.22
CA ASP A 46 1.60 -4.40 16.24
C ASP A 46 1.45 -5.80 15.62
N SER A 47 2.55 -6.31 15.08
CA SER A 47 2.60 -7.65 14.47
C SER A 47 2.18 -8.77 15.43
N ALA A 48 2.36 -8.59 16.74
CA ALA A 48 1.98 -9.59 17.74
C ALA A 48 0.45 -9.69 17.92
N ALA A 49 -0.28 -8.62 17.62
CA ALA A 49 -1.74 -8.63 17.64
C ALA A 49 -2.35 -9.51 16.53
N GLY A 50 -1.59 -9.77 15.45
CA GLY A 50 -2.01 -10.66 14.35
C GLY A 50 -3.22 -10.16 13.57
N LEU A 51 -3.47 -8.85 13.56
CA LEU A 51 -4.60 -8.24 12.86
C LEU A 51 -4.38 -8.31 11.34
N HIS A 52 -5.40 -8.78 10.62
CA HIS A 52 -5.35 -8.94 9.19
C HIS A 52 -6.71 -8.75 8.54
N ALA A 53 -6.69 -8.56 7.22
CA ALA A 53 -7.86 -8.60 6.37
C ALA A 53 -7.64 -9.62 5.25
N ASP A 54 -8.49 -10.65 5.20
CA ASP A 54 -8.60 -11.52 4.04
C ASP A 54 -9.39 -10.80 2.96
N PHE A 55 -8.91 -10.81 1.72
CA PHE A 55 -9.53 -10.09 0.61
C PHE A 55 -9.62 -10.91 -0.68
N ALA A 56 -10.55 -10.50 -1.55
CA ALA A 56 -10.69 -10.94 -2.93
C ALA A 56 -10.53 -9.73 -3.84
N ALA A 57 -9.41 -9.64 -4.56
CA ALA A 57 -9.19 -8.60 -5.54
C ALA A 57 -9.80 -9.00 -6.89
N ASN A 58 -10.71 -8.18 -7.39
CA ASN A 58 -11.43 -8.44 -8.63
C ASN A 58 -10.94 -7.47 -9.71
N PHE A 59 -10.37 -8.00 -10.79
CA PHE A 59 -9.97 -7.25 -11.97
C PHE A 59 -11.09 -7.27 -13.00
N SER A 60 -11.58 -6.10 -13.37
CA SER A 60 -12.45 -5.96 -14.56
C SER A 60 -11.70 -6.39 -15.82
N GLN A 61 -12.43 -6.92 -16.81
CA GLN A 61 -11.87 -7.28 -18.11
C GLN A 61 -10.99 -6.18 -18.74
N THR A 62 -11.37 -4.90 -18.61
CA THR A 62 -10.57 -3.75 -19.10
C THR A 62 -9.19 -3.65 -18.43
N ILE A 63 -9.07 -3.98 -17.14
CA ILE A 63 -7.77 -4.00 -16.46
C ILE A 63 -6.94 -5.17 -16.96
N VAL A 64 -7.55 -6.34 -17.14
CA VAL A 64 -6.87 -7.52 -17.70
C VAL A 64 -6.29 -7.21 -19.08
N GLU A 65 -7.04 -6.52 -19.93
CA GLU A 65 -6.60 -6.10 -21.27
C GLU A 65 -5.52 -5.03 -21.27
N ALA A 66 -5.45 -4.22 -20.20
CA ALA A 66 -4.41 -3.19 -20.05
C ALA A 66 -3.08 -3.76 -19.55
N LEU A 67 -3.09 -4.95 -18.94
CA LEU A 67 -1.90 -5.60 -18.42
C LEU A 67 -1.26 -6.53 -19.47
N PRO A 68 0.08 -6.65 -19.51
CA PRO A 68 0.74 -7.62 -20.38
C PRO A 68 0.33 -9.07 -20.09
N SER A 69 0.13 -9.41 -18.81
CA SER A 69 -0.45 -10.68 -18.37
C SER A 69 -0.96 -10.57 -16.91
N LEU A 70 -1.60 -11.64 -16.41
CA LEU A 70 -1.99 -11.78 -15.00
C LEU A 70 -0.92 -12.48 -14.14
N ALA A 71 0.33 -12.53 -14.60
CA ALA A 71 1.44 -13.03 -13.80
C ALA A 71 1.87 -12.01 -12.73
N PRO A 72 2.53 -12.45 -11.64
CA PRO A 72 2.91 -11.58 -10.52
C PRO A 72 3.65 -10.30 -10.93
N GLU A 73 4.62 -10.40 -11.84
CA GLU A 73 5.46 -9.29 -12.32
C GLU A 73 4.68 -8.16 -13.03
N HIS A 74 3.41 -8.40 -13.39
CA HIS A 74 2.57 -7.43 -14.08
C HIS A 74 1.35 -7.01 -13.26
N ALA A 75 0.81 -7.91 -12.43
CA ALA A 75 -0.44 -7.69 -11.71
C ALA A 75 -0.29 -7.40 -10.21
N GLU A 76 0.83 -7.80 -9.59
CA GLU A 76 1.01 -7.73 -8.13
C GLU A 76 0.88 -6.31 -7.59
N SER A 77 1.55 -5.35 -8.24
CA SER A 77 1.51 -3.95 -7.82
C SER A 77 0.08 -3.44 -7.77
N VAL A 78 -0.68 -3.66 -8.85
CA VAL A 78 -2.09 -3.24 -9.02
C VAL A 78 -3.00 -3.81 -7.93
N ILE A 79 -2.77 -5.06 -7.49
CA ILE A 79 -3.51 -5.66 -6.37
C ILE A 79 -3.17 -4.92 -5.06
N ILE A 80 -1.88 -4.72 -4.81
CA ILE A 80 -1.37 -4.09 -3.59
C ILE A 80 -1.91 -2.67 -3.44
N ASN A 81 -1.74 -1.79 -4.44
CA ASN A 81 -2.28 -0.43 -4.33
C ASN A 81 -3.82 -0.36 -4.48
N GLY A 82 -4.48 -1.34 -5.10
CA GLY A 82 -5.93 -1.51 -4.98
C GLY A 82 -6.38 -1.70 -3.53
N MET A 83 -5.69 -2.56 -2.77
CA MET A 83 -5.95 -2.75 -1.35
C MET A 83 -5.57 -1.52 -0.51
N ARG A 84 -4.45 -0.85 -0.82
CA ARG A 84 -4.09 0.42 -0.14
C ARG A 84 -5.17 1.50 -0.33
N MET A 85 -5.72 1.62 -1.54
CA MET A 85 -6.86 2.50 -1.79
C MET A 85 -8.11 2.10 -1.01
N ALA A 86 -8.39 0.80 -0.86
CA ALA A 86 -9.53 0.32 -0.08
C ALA A 86 -9.38 0.66 1.41
N VAL A 87 -8.16 0.56 1.95
CA VAL A 87 -7.83 0.98 3.32
C VAL A 87 -7.99 2.49 3.49
N ASP A 88 -7.38 3.31 2.64
CA ASP A 88 -7.47 4.78 2.74
C ASP A 88 -8.91 5.30 2.55
N ALA A 89 -9.75 4.55 1.82
CA ALA A 89 -11.17 4.82 1.66
C ALA A 89 -12.05 4.35 2.85
N GLY A 90 -11.46 3.71 3.88
CA GLY A 90 -12.19 3.19 5.04
C GLY A 90 -13.10 2.00 4.69
N ARG A 91 -12.71 1.15 3.74
CA ARG A 91 -13.50 -0.03 3.32
C ARG A 91 -12.98 -1.34 3.89
N VAL A 92 -11.88 -1.29 4.63
CA VAL A 92 -11.17 -2.45 5.16
C VAL A 92 -11.12 -2.34 6.68
N GLU A 93 -11.53 -3.40 7.35
CA GLU A 93 -11.34 -3.59 8.79
C GLU A 93 -10.34 -4.72 9.02
N PHE A 94 -9.43 -4.52 9.97
CA PHE A 94 -8.40 -5.51 10.33
C PHE A 94 -8.80 -6.22 11.63
N LEU A 95 -9.03 -7.52 11.56
CA LEU A 95 -9.57 -8.34 12.66
C LEU A 95 -8.69 -9.57 12.90
N LYS A 96 -8.90 -10.28 14.02
CA LYS A 96 -8.19 -11.55 14.34
C LYS A 96 -8.80 -12.77 13.65
N SER A 97 -10.02 -12.67 13.15
CA SER A 97 -10.62 -13.65 12.24
C SER A 97 -11.44 -12.88 11.21
N GLY A 98 -11.47 -13.34 9.97
CA GLY A 98 -11.95 -12.50 8.88
C GLY A 98 -12.63 -13.27 7.76
N LYS A 99 -13.88 -12.90 7.53
CA LYS A 99 -14.62 -13.12 6.27
C LYS A 99 -13.90 -12.37 5.16
N ARG A 100 -13.82 -12.96 3.96
CA ARG A 100 -13.12 -12.35 2.83
C ARG A 100 -13.81 -11.06 2.36
N LEU A 101 -13.10 -9.93 2.39
CA LEU A 101 -13.58 -8.63 1.95
C LEU A 101 -13.35 -8.43 0.45
N PRO A 102 -14.32 -7.88 -0.30
CA PRO A 102 -14.11 -7.58 -1.71
C PRO A 102 -13.23 -6.32 -1.89
N VAL A 103 -12.24 -6.41 -2.78
CA VAL A 103 -11.42 -5.29 -3.24
C VAL A 103 -11.62 -5.16 -4.75
N GLU A 104 -12.30 -4.09 -5.17
CA GLU A 104 -12.56 -3.86 -6.58
C GLU A 104 -11.40 -3.08 -7.22
N VAL A 105 -10.76 -3.67 -8.23
CA VAL A 105 -9.81 -2.97 -9.12
C VAL A 105 -10.45 -2.89 -10.50
N SER A 106 -11.02 -1.72 -10.81
CA SER A 106 -11.71 -1.47 -12.07
C SER A 106 -11.05 -0.38 -12.89
N SER A 107 -11.56 -0.17 -14.11
CA SER A 107 -11.07 0.79 -15.09
C SER A 107 -10.99 2.25 -14.61
N ARG A 108 -11.55 2.58 -13.43
CA ARG A 108 -11.39 3.90 -12.80
C ARG A 108 -9.93 4.29 -12.53
N TYR A 109 -9.05 3.31 -12.38
CA TYR A 109 -7.62 3.54 -12.19
C TYR A 109 -6.85 3.58 -13.51
N LEU A 110 -7.49 3.30 -14.65
CA LEU A 110 -6.85 3.31 -15.96
C LEU A 110 -6.97 4.68 -16.60
N ASN A 111 -5.84 5.31 -16.91
CA ASN A 111 -5.82 6.45 -17.81
C ASN A 111 -5.90 5.94 -19.25
N PHE A 112 -7.07 6.06 -19.88
CA PHE A 112 -7.28 5.58 -21.25
C PHE A 112 -6.39 6.24 -22.31
N LYS A 113 -5.93 7.48 -22.09
CA LYS A 113 -5.07 8.20 -23.04
C LYS A 113 -3.65 7.65 -23.03
N THR A 114 -3.11 7.39 -21.85
CA THR A 114 -1.72 6.89 -21.69
C THR A 114 -1.66 5.36 -21.54
N LYS A 115 -2.81 4.71 -21.38
CA LYS A 115 -2.96 3.28 -21.00
C LYS A 115 -2.22 2.91 -19.72
N GLN A 116 -1.95 3.87 -18.85
CA GLN A 116 -1.27 3.65 -17.58
C GLN A 116 -2.29 3.49 -16.45
N ILE A 117 -2.02 2.55 -15.55
CA ILE A 117 -2.76 2.41 -14.29
C ILE A 117 -2.16 3.39 -13.28
N ARG A 118 -2.99 4.28 -12.72
CA ARG A 118 -2.64 5.25 -11.67
C ARG A 118 -3.74 5.30 -10.62
N PHE A 119 -3.36 5.31 -9.35
CA PHE A 119 -4.34 5.31 -8.25
C PHE A 119 -4.61 6.70 -7.69
N LEU A 120 -3.55 7.49 -7.48
CA LEU A 120 -3.61 8.85 -6.96
C LEU A 120 -3.00 9.86 -7.94
N THR A 121 -3.08 11.13 -7.56
CA THR A 121 -2.31 12.23 -8.16
C THR A 121 -1.76 13.05 -7.00
N ALA A 122 -0.74 12.51 -6.34
CA ALA A 122 -0.11 13.13 -5.19
C ALA A 122 0.70 14.36 -5.61
N ASN A 123 0.57 15.45 -4.85
CA ASN A 123 1.48 16.59 -4.98
C ASN A 123 2.80 16.33 -4.22
N ASP A 124 3.79 17.22 -4.41
CA ASP A 124 5.12 17.05 -3.83
C ASP A 124 5.10 16.93 -2.30
N GLN A 125 4.25 17.70 -1.61
CA GLN A 125 4.10 17.60 -0.16
C GLN A 125 3.55 16.24 0.26
N GLN A 126 2.54 15.72 -0.43
CA GLN A 126 1.96 14.40 -0.16
C GLN A 126 2.97 13.28 -0.41
N ILE A 127 3.84 13.42 -1.42
CA ILE A 127 4.92 12.48 -1.69
C ILE A 127 5.93 12.48 -0.52
N THR A 128 6.36 13.67 -0.09
CA THR A 128 7.29 13.82 1.05
C THR A 128 6.69 13.25 2.34
N ASP A 129 5.44 13.57 2.66
CA ASP A 129 4.75 13.06 3.84
C ASP A 129 4.57 11.53 3.78
N PHE A 130 4.28 10.99 2.60
CA PHE A 130 4.22 9.54 2.38
C PHE A 130 5.57 8.88 2.67
N LEU A 131 6.68 9.43 2.14
CA LEU A 131 8.01 8.87 2.33
C LEU A 131 8.45 8.94 3.80
N LYS A 132 8.05 9.96 4.56
CA LYS A 132 8.25 10.01 6.01
C LYS A 132 7.56 8.86 6.72
N LYS A 133 6.27 8.63 6.44
CA LYS A 133 5.50 7.51 7.00
C LYS A 133 6.14 6.17 6.61
N LYS A 134 6.57 6.03 5.36
CA LYS A 134 7.27 4.84 4.86
C LYS A 134 8.56 4.58 5.62
N LEU A 135 9.41 5.60 5.80
CA LEU A 135 10.64 5.51 6.59
C LEU A 135 10.35 5.14 8.04
N TYR A 136 9.37 5.78 8.67
CA TYR A 136 9.01 5.49 10.04
C TYR A 136 8.57 4.03 10.20
N TRP A 137 7.61 3.57 9.41
CA TRP A 137 7.03 2.24 9.59
C TRP A 137 7.93 1.11 9.07
N LEU A 138 8.57 1.29 7.92
CA LEU A 138 9.25 0.21 7.21
C LEU A 138 10.76 0.22 7.41
N SER A 139 11.34 1.32 7.88
CA SER A 139 12.76 1.40 8.25
C SER A 139 12.93 1.45 9.76
N TRP A 140 12.40 2.47 10.43
CA TRP A 140 12.62 2.72 11.86
C TRP A 140 11.87 1.74 12.79
N ARG A 141 10.63 1.36 12.46
CA ARG A 141 9.82 0.38 13.22
C ARG A 141 9.99 -1.06 12.75
N ALA A 142 10.85 -1.31 11.77
CA ALA A 142 11.12 -2.65 11.28
C ALA A 142 11.75 -3.54 12.36
N GLU A 143 11.58 -4.86 12.24
CA GLU A 143 12.17 -5.83 13.17
C GLU A 143 13.71 -5.70 13.25
N GLN A 144 14.36 -5.39 12.12
CA GLN A 144 15.79 -5.10 12.03
C GLN A 144 16.02 -3.59 11.81
N SER A 145 15.73 -2.80 12.83
CA SER A 145 15.76 -1.33 12.75
C SER A 145 17.18 -0.71 12.87
N PRO A 146 17.52 0.33 12.08
CA PRO A 146 16.76 0.83 10.94
C PRO A 146 17.01 -0.03 9.69
N ALA A 147 15.97 -0.56 9.06
CA ALA A 147 16.10 -1.38 7.85
C ALA A 147 16.30 -0.51 6.59
N PRO A 148 17.11 -0.91 5.60
CA PRO A 148 17.17 -0.18 4.34
C PRO A 148 15.89 -0.42 3.53
N ILE A 149 15.29 0.65 3.00
CA ILE A 149 14.09 0.57 2.16
C ILE A 149 14.32 1.31 0.85
N LEU A 150 13.72 0.83 -0.25
CA LEU A 150 13.74 1.55 -1.53
C LEU A 150 12.95 2.85 -1.42
N MET A 151 13.49 3.96 -1.90
CA MET A 151 12.79 5.25 -1.90
C MET A 151 11.96 5.43 -3.17
N ALA A 152 12.48 4.98 -4.32
CA ALA A 152 11.80 5.02 -5.61
C ALA A 152 11.25 3.66 -6.03
N ASP A 153 10.42 3.06 -5.17
CA ASP A 153 9.74 1.81 -5.47
C ASP A 153 8.66 2.01 -6.55
N SER A 154 8.62 1.13 -7.56
CA SER A 154 7.67 1.27 -8.68
C SER A 154 6.21 1.06 -8.29
N CYS A 155 5.93 0.27 -7.25
CA CYS A 155 4.59 0.10 -6.68
C CYS A 155 4.15 1.38 -5.96
N ASP A 156 5.06 2.07 -5.27
CA ASP A 156 4.76 3.37 -4.65
C ASP A 156 4.58 4.47 -5.69
N ALA A 157 5.42 4.51 -6.73
CA ALA A 157 5.27 5.43 -7.85
C ALA A 157 3.90 5.28 -8.53
N GLN A 158 3.48 4.04 -8.81
CA GLN A 158 2.14 3.75 -9.35
C GLN A 158 1.02 4.17 -8.39
N TYR A 159 1.21 3.97 -7.08
CA TYR A 159 0.22 4.31 -6.07
C TYR A 159 -0.02 5.81 -6.01
N LEU A 160 1.06 6.57 -5.88
CA LEU A 160 1.03 8.03 -5.73
C LEU A 160 0.75 8.75 -7.06
N GLY A 161 0.89 8.04 -8.19
CA GLY A 161 0.83 8.65 -9.52
C GLY A 161 2.04 9.53 -9.83
N ALA A 162 3.17 9.24 -9.19
CA ALA A 162 4.44 9.98 -9.27
C ALA A 162 5.47 9.24 -10.14
N SER A 163 6.55 9.92 -10.53
CA SER A 163 7.71 9.30 -11.15
C SER A 163 8.77 8.88 -10.12
N ALA A 164 9.69 8.01 -10.51
CA ALA A 164 10.82 7.61 -9.65
C ALA A 164 11.69 8.83 -9.27
N GLU A 165 11.86 9.77 -10.21
CA GLU A 165 12.62 11.01 -9.99
C GLU A 165 11.95 11.89 -8.94
N GLN A 166 10.61 12.03 -8.97
CA GLN A 166 9.89 12.78 -7.95
C GLN A 166 10.04 12.14 -6.55
N LEU A 167 10.05 10.81 -6.47
CA LEU A 167 10.29 10.09 -5.21
C LEU A 167 11.72 10.31 -4.70
N MET A 168 12.73 10.24 -5.58
CA MET A 168 14.12 10.47 -5.19
C MET A 168 14.38 11.92 -4.80
N GLU A 169 13.79 12.90 -5.48
CA GLU A 169 13.88 14.31 -5.12
C GLU A 169 13.34 14.55 -3.70
N ALA A 170 12.15 14.03 -3.40
CA ALA A 170 11.59 14.08 -2.05
C ALA A 170 12.47 13.34 -1.03
N ALA A 171 13.08 12.20 -1.41
CA ALA A 171 14.01 11.48 -0.54
C ALA A 171 15.26 12.33 -0.21
N HIS A 172 15.86 13.00 -1.18
CA HIS A 172 17.02 13.88 -0.95
C HIS A 172 16.69 15.10 -0.07
N GLN A 173 15.46 15.60 -0.15
CA GLN A 173 14.97 16.62 0.78
C GLN A 173 14.90 16.09 2.22
N LEU A 174 14.42 14.85 2.41
CA LEU A 174 14.40 14.20 3.72
C LEU A 174 15.81 13.91 4.26
N GLU A 175 16.75 13.51 3.40
CA GLU A 175 18.15 13.33 3.76
C GLU A 175 18.80 14.66 4.19
N SER A 176 18.55 15.73 3.45
CA SER A 176 19.03 17.09 3.78
C SER A 176 18.46 17.60 5.10
N ALA A 177 17.24 17.17 5.47
CA ALA A 177 16.62 17.42 6.76
C ALA A 177 17.12 16.48 7.87
N GLY A 178 18.02 15.53 7.56
CA GLY A 178 18.59 14.57 8.49
C GLY A 178 17.65 13.44 8.91
N LEU A 179 16.53 13.24 8.21
CA LEU A 179 15.50 12.24 8.55
C LEU A 179 15.85 10.83 8.05
N CYS A 180 16.69 10.72 7.03
CA CYS A 180 17.22 9.47 6.52
C CYS A 180 18.67 9.63 6.04
N ALA A 181 19.33 8.50 5.77
CA ALA A 181 20.60 8.42 5.08
C ALA A 181 20.42 7.58 3.81
N ILE A 182 20.72 8.16 2.65
CA ILE A 182 20.54 7.51 1.34
C ILE A 182 21.82 6.75 0.96
N ALA A 183 21.63 5.58 0.36
CA ALA A 183 22.67 4.74 -0.22
C ALA A 183 22.16 4.14 -1.53
N GLY A 184 22.49 4.77 -2.66
CA GLY A 184 21.91 4.45 -3.96
C GLY A 184 20.40 4.76 -3.97
N ASP A 185 19.58 3.80 -4.38
CA ASP A 185 18.12 3.96 -4.44
C ASP A 185 17.40 3.62 -3.11
N SER A 186 18.19 3.24 -2.09
CA SER A 186 17.69 2.88 -0.76
C SER A 186 18.02 3.93 0.27
N ALA A 187 17.22 4.01 1.34
CA ALA A 187 17.51 4.83 2.50
C ALA A 187 17.27 4.07 3.80
N ARG A 188 17.99 4.48 4.85
CA ARG A 188 17.71 4.09 6.25
C ARG A 188 17.20 5.31 7.01
N ALA A 189 16.16 5.13 7.81
CA ALA A 189 15.71 6.15 8.73
C ALA A 189 16.79 6.48 9.76
N THR A 190 16.89 7.75 10.16
CA THR A 190 17.67 8.18 11.32
C THR A 190 16.78 8.26 12.56
N ALA A 191 17.38 8.47 13.73
CA ALA A 191 16.62 8.72 14.95
C ALA A 191 15.70 9.96 14.89
N ALA A 192 15.95 10.90 13.96
CA ALA A 192 15.12 12.10 13.83
C ALA A 192 13.67 11.77 13.41
N ILE A 193 13.45 10.71 12.64
CA ILE A 193 12.09 10.29 12.24
C ILE A 193 11.23 9.88 13.45
N ALA A 194 11.87 9.43 14.54
CA ALA A 194 11.17 8.98 15.73
C ALA A 194 10.41 10.11 16.44
N ALA A 195 10.90 11.36 16.30
CA ALA A 195 10.25 12.54 16.89
C ALA A 195 8.88 12.84 16.27
N GLU A 196 8.61 12.36 15.05
CA GLU A 196 7.32 12.49 14.37
C GLU A 196 6.39 11.28 14.62
N GLY A 197 6.82 10.30 15.45
CA GLY A 197 6.12 9.03 15.66
C GLY A 197 4.67 9.16 16.13
N ASP A 198 4.39 10.07 17.07
CA ASP A 198 3.03 10.29 17.57
C ASP A 198 2.08 10.78 16.46
N ALA A 199 2.58 11.61 15.54
CA ALA A 199 1.81 12.07 14.40
C ALA A 199 1.51 10.91 13.43
N PHE A 200 2.48 10.04 13.16
CA PHE A 200 2.27 8.87 12.30
C PHE A 200 1.28 7.86 12.90
N HIS A 201 1.32 7.65 14.23
CA HIS A 201 0.31 6.85 14.92
C HIS A 201 -1.07 7.53 14.92
N ALA A 202 -1.14 8.86 14.98
CA ALA A 202 -2.41 9.58 14.87
C ALA A 202 -3.04 9.43 13.47
N ASP A 203 -2.24 9.56 12.41
CA ASP A 203 -2.66 9.34 11.02
C ASP A 203 -3.18 7.92 10.80
N LEU A 204 -2.43 6.92 11.30
CA LEU A 204 -2.83 5.52 11.25
C LEU A 204 -4.19 5.31 11.91
N ARG A 205 -4.35 5.78 13.16
CA ARG A 205 -5.61 5.64 13.91
C ARG A 205 -6.76 6.33 13.20
N GLN A 206 -6.56 7.56 12.74
CA GLN A 206 -7.58 8.30 11.99
C GLN A 206 -8.01 7.53 10.73
N THR A 207 -7.07 6.90 10.04
CA THR A 207 -7.37 6.11 8.84
C THR A 207 -8.17 4.86 9.18
N LEU A 208 -7.79 4.11 10.23
CA LEU A 208 -8.51 2.91 10.66
C LEU A 208 -9.91 3.23 11.23
N GLU A 209 -10.07 4.33 11.97
CA GLU A 209 -11.36 4.76 12.53
C GLU A 209 -12.40 5.09 11.45
N ARG A 210 -11.98 5.54 10.27
CA ARG A 210 -12.89 5.75 9.12
C ARG A 210 -13.59 4.46 8.72
N ALA A 211 -12.92 3.31 8.81
CA ALA A 211 -13.51 2.02 8.49
C ALA A 211 -14.61 1.64 9.49
N VAL A 212 -14.35 1.79 10.78
CA VAL A 212 -15.33 1.57 11.86
C VAL A 212 -16.55 2.48 11.65
N ALA A 213 -16.34 3.76 11.37
CA ALA A 213 -17.42 4.72 11.13
C ALA A 213 -18.26 4.40 9.88
N HIS A 214 -17.64 3.85 8.83
CA HIS A 214 -18.37 3.40 7.64
C HIS A 214 -19.22 2.16 7.93
N PHE A 215 -18.65 1.17 8.64
CA PHE A 215 -19.37 -0.04 9.02
C PHE A 215 -20.56 0.25 9.94
N ASN A 216 -20.37 1.08 10.96
CA ASN A 216 -21.44 1.45 11.89
C ASN A 216 -22.61 2.14 11.16
N ARG A 217 -22.33 3.04 10.22
CA ARG A 217 -23.38 3.68 9.39
C ARG A 217 -24.16 2.68 8.54
N ALA A 218 -23.51 1.62 8.04
CA ALA A 218 -24.18 0.57 7.28
C ALA A 218 -25.11 -0.28 8.16
N LEU A 219 -24.85 -0.38 9.46
CA LEU A 219 -25.68 -1.12 10.43
C LEU A 219 -26.83 -0.29 11.01
N THR A 220 -26.66 1.03 11.16
CA THR A 220 -27.67 1.93 11.75
C THR A 220 -28.57 2.59 10.71
N GLY A 221 -28.75 1.96 9.54
CA GLY A 221 -29.60 2.43 8.46
C GLY A 221 -31.02 2.73 8.92
#